data_AF-A0A953XBQ4-F1
#
_entry.id   AF-A0A953XBQ4-F1
#
_cell.length_a   1.000
_cell.length_b   1.000
_cell.length_c   1.000
_cell.angle_alpha   90.00
_cell.angle_beta   90.00
_cell.angle_gamma   90.00
#
_symmetry.space_group_name_H-M   'P 1'
#
loop_
_entity.id
_entity.type
_entity.pdbx_description
1 polymer ?
#
loop_
_entity_poly.entity_id
_entity_poly.type
_entity_poly.pdbx_seq_one_letter_code
_entity_poly.pdbx_strand_id
1 'polypeptide(L)'
;MHQVFRVAEWFAKHRELAFDMTNGLIGGAAIDAHGVPMTDETLSDAVAADAVLLGAVGGPKWDGVDFALRPEAALLALRQHLAVFANLRPAIVFPALAGASTLKTEVIEDLDLMIVRELTGGIYFGEPRGIETLPDGQRRGVNTQVYTTSE
;
A
#
# COMPACT_ATOMS: atom_id res chain seq x y z
N MET A 1 -7.99 6.88 -10.65
CA MET A 1 -6.79 7.65 -11.04
C MET A 1 -7.05 8.77 -12.05
N HIS A 2 -8.18 8.84 -12.78
CA HIS A 2 -8.41 9.87 -13.80
C HIS A 2 -8.17 11.32 -13.35
N GLN A 3 -8.58 11.69 -12.13
CA GLN A 3 -8.35 13.05 -11.63
C GLN A 3 -6.88 13.37 -11.42
N VAL A 4 -6.05 12.38 -11.07
CA VAL A 4 -4.60 12.55 -10.92
C VAL A 4 -3.97 12.87 -12.27
N PHE A 5 -4.33 12.14 -13.34
CA PHE A 5 -3.85 12.44 -14.70
C PHE A 5 -4.22 13.86 -15.14
N ARG A 6 -5.47 14.28 -14.90
CA ARG A 6 -5.90 15.66 -15.23
C ARG A 6 -5.06 16.72 -14.53
N VAL A 7 -4.68 16.49 -13.27
CA VAL A 7 -3.82 17.42 -12.52
C VAL A 7 -2.38 17.37 -13.04
N ALA A 8 -1.84 16.18 -13.31
CA ALA A 8 -0.49 16.01 -13.89
C ALA A 8 -0.38 16.69 -15.27
N GLU A 9 -1.36 16.51 -16.15
CA GLU A 9 -1.46 17.19 -17.44
C GLU A 9 -1.49 18.71 -17.29
N TRP A 10 -2.24 19.22 -16.30
CA TRP A 10 -2.26 20.64 -16.03
C TRP A 10 -0.88 21.15 -15.60
N PHE A 11 -0.18 20.42 -14.73
CA PHE A 11 1.19 20.77 -14.34
C PHE A 11 2.14 20.72 -15.53
N ALA A 12 2.09 19.69 -16.37
CA ALA A 12 2.97 19.59 -17.54
C ALA A 12 2.75 20.73 -18.54
N LYS A 13 1.50 21.20 -18.67
CA LYS A 13 1.16 22.30 -19.59
C LYS A 13 1.54 23.68 -19.06
N HIS A 14 1.50 23.90 -17.75
CA HIS A 14 1.60 25.24 -17.16
C HIS A 14 2.81 25.44 -16.25
N ARG A 15 3.53 24.38 -15.93
CA ARG A 15 4.79 24.37 -15.19
C ARG A 15 5.78 23.60 -16.06
N GLU A 16 7.06 23.96 -16.00
CA GLU A 16 8.13 23.34 -16.79
C GLU A 16 8.45 21.93 -16.25
N LEU A 17 7.46 21.05 -16.29
CA LEU A 17 7.50 19.66 -15.85
C LEU A 17 7.08 18.76 -17.01
N ALA A 18 7.73 17.62 -17.15
CA ALA A 18 7.34 16.58 -18.10
C ALA A 18 7.12 15.28 -17.33
N PHE A 19 6.10 14.52 -17.72
CA PHE A 19 5.80 13.21 -17.15
C PHE A 19 5.78 12.18 -18.28
N ASP A 20 6.59 11.14 -18.14
CA ASP A 20 6.44 9.90 -18.89
C ASP A 20 5.67 8.93 -18.00
N MET A 21 4.46 8.53 -18.42
CA MET A 21 3.52 7.81 -17.56
C MET A 21 3.05 6.52 -18.23
N THR A 22 3.31 5.41 -17.55
CA THR A 22 2.84 4.07 -17.93
C THR A 22 1.82 3.58 -16.91
N ASN A 23 0.80 2.86 -17.38
CA ASN A 23 -0.25 2.28 -16.55
C ASN A 23 -0.08 0.76 -16.46
N GLY A 24 0.09 0.24 -15.23
CA GLY A 24 0.07 -1.18 -14.92
C GLY A 24 -1.18 -1.59 -14.14
N LEU A 25 -1.53 -2.89 -14.20
CA LEU A 25 -2.62 -3.46 -13.41
C LEU A 25 -2.09 -4.04 -12.10
N ILE A 26 -2.81 -3.80 -11.01
CA ILE A 26 -2.50 -4.37 -9.70
C ILE A 26 -3.79 -4.71 -8.94
N GLY A 27 -3.69 -5.68 -8.03
CA GLY A 27 -4.77 -6.15 -7.18
C GLY A 27 -5.85 -6.86 -7.98
N GLY A 28 -7.11 -6.64 -7.62
CA GLY A 28 -8.26 -7.30 -8.24
C GLY A 28 -8.35 -7.11 -9.75
N ALA A 29 -7.95 -5.95 -10.27
CA ALA A 29 -7.92 -5.69 -11.71
C ALA A 29 -6.93 -6.60 -12.45
N ALA A 30 -5.76 -6.86 -11.85
CA ALA A 30 -4.78 -7.79 -12.40
C ALA A 30 -5.25 -9.24 -12.28
N ILE A 31 -5.90 -9.61 -11.17
CA ILE A 31 -6.47 -10.97 -11.00
C ILE A 31 -7.48 -11.25 -12.09
N ASP A 32 -8.39 -10.31 -12.35
CA ASP A 32 -9.42 -10.48 -13.37
C ASP A 32 -8.84 -10.61 -14.80
N ALA A 33 -7.75 -9.91 -15.08
CA ALA A 33 -7.13 -9.89 -16.41
C ALA A 33 -6.11 -11.02 -16.64
N HIS A 34 -5.36 -11.40 -15.60
CA HIS A 34 -4.16 -12.24 -15.70
C HIS A 34 -4.15 -13.43 -14.73
N GLY A 35 -5.12 -13.52 -13.81
CA GLY A 35 -5.19 -14.56 -12.79
C GLY A 35 -4.22 -14.37 -11.62
N VAL A 36 -3.41 -13.32 -11.63
CA VAL A 36 -2.43 -12.98 -10.57
C VAL A 36 -2.61 -11.54 -10.11
N PRO A 37 -2.32 -11.21 -8.84
CA PRO A 37 -2.58 -9.86 -8.30
C PRO A 37 -1.59 -8.81 -8.79
N MET A 38 -0.49 -9.20 -9.44
CA MET A 38 0.46 -8.32 -10.13
C MET A 38 1.29 -9.17 -11.09
N THR A 39 1.58 -8.66 -12.29
CA THR A 39 2.47 -9.32 -13.24
C THR A 39 3.92 -8.92 -13.01
N ASP A 40 4.86 -9.77 -13.43
CA ASP A 40 6.30 -9.45 -13.39
C ASP A 40 6.64 -8.21 -14.21
N GLU A 41 5.93 -7.99 -15.32
CA GLU A 41 6.04 -6.79 -16.16
C GLU A 41 5.67 -5.53 -15.38
N THR A 42 4.50 -5.51 -14.70
CA THR A 42 4.09 -4.35 -13.89
C THR A 42 5.07 -4.08 -12.74
N LEU A 43 5.61 -5.14 -12.14
CA LEU A 43 6.63 -4.99 -11.10
C LEU A 43 7.93 -4.39 -11.67
N SER A 44 8.38 -4.89 -12.82
CA SER A 44 9.57 -4.38 -13.50
C SER A 44 9.43 -2.89 -13.86
N ASP A 45 8.28 -2.50 -14.41
CA ASP A 45 7.99 -1.10 -14.74
C ASP A 45 7.99 -0.22 -13.49
N ALA A 46 7.39 -0.69 -12.39
CA ALA A 46 7.35 0.04 -11.13
C ALA A 46 8.74 0.23 -10.51
N VAL A 47 9.62 -0.77 -10.61
CA VAL A 47 11.02 -0.71 -10.14
C VAL A 47 11.87 0.22 -11.02
N ALA A 48 11.58 0.30 -12.31
CA ALA A 48 12.30 1.16 -13.25
C ALA A 48 11.86 2.63 -13.21
N ALA A 49 10.67 2.92 -12.65
CA ALA A 49 10.11 4.26 -12.60
C ALA A 49 10.72 5.14 -11.50
N ASP A 50 10.79 6.46 -11.76
CA ASP A 50 11.22 7.44 -10.76
C ASP A 50 10.22 7.59 -9.59
N ALA A 51 8.93 7.34 -9.85
CA ALA A 51 7.87 7.39 -8.86
C ALA A 51 6.70 6.49 -9.25
N VAL A 52 6.05 5.90 -8.25
CA VAL A 52 4.87 5.04 -8.43
C VAL A 52 3.66 5.68 -7.77
N LEU A 53 2.59 5.90 -8.54
CA LEU A 53 1.30 6.38 -8.04
C LEU A 53 0.29 5.24 -8.02
N LEU A 54 -0.18 4.88 -6.84
CA LEU A 54 -1.14 3.81 -6.64
C LEU A 54 -2.50 4.38 -6.18
N GLY A 55 -3.58 3.88 -6.78
CA GLY A 55 -4.95 4.25 -6.40
C GLY A 55 -5.42 3.49 -5.16
N ALA A 56 -6.07 2.34 -5.39
CA ALA A 56 -6.52 1.44 -4.33
C ALA A 56 -6.48 0.00 -4.83
N VAL A 57 -6.37 -0.95 -3.89
CA VAL A 57 -6.48 -2.39 -4.12
C VAL A 57 -7.46 -2.98 -3.10
N GLY A 58 -8.11 -4.09 -3.45
CA GLY A 58 -9.07 -4.79 -2.58
C GLY A 58 -10.51 -4.73 -3.11
N GLY A 59 -11.34 -5.64 -2.61
CA GLY A 59 -12.78 -5.67 -2.91
C GLY A 59 -13.41 -7.04 -2.62
N PRO A 60 -14.70 -7.08 -2.26
CA PRO A 60 -15.35 -8.30 -1.74
C PRO A 60 -15.40 -9.46 -2.75
N LYS A 61 -15.29 -9.15 -4.04
CA LYS A 61 -15.21 -10.16 -5.12
C LYS A 61 -14.07 -11.15 -4.89
N TRP A 62 -12.97 -10.72 -4.27
CA TRP A 62 -11.75 -11.53 -4.11
C TRP A 62 -11.53 -12.02 -2.67
N ASP A 63 -12.51 -11.90 -1.76
CA ASP A 63 -12.34 -12.33 -0.35
C ASP A 63 -12.13 -13.85 -0.22
N GLY A 64 -12.72 -14.61 -1.15
CA GLY A 64 -12.67 -16.08 -1.18
C GLY A 64 -11.47 -16.68 -1.91
N VAL A 65 -10.59 -15.87 -2.51
CA VAL A 65 -9.38 -16.40 -3.17
C VAL A 65 -8.31 -16.75 -2.15
N ASP A 66 -7.37 -17.61 -2.55
CA ASP A 66 -6.21 -17.96 -1.73
C ASP A 66 -5.45 -16.71 -1.28
N PHE A 67 -4.90 -16.74 -0.07
CA PHE A 67 -4.24 -15.59 0.55
C PHE A 67 -3.16 -14.96 -0.35
N ALA A 68 -2.38 -15.79 -1.05
CA ALA A 68 -1.33 -15.35 -1.97
C ALA A 68 -1.87 -14.64 -3.23
N LEU A 69 -3.13 -14.91 -3.59
CA LEU A 69 -3.80 -14.30 -4.74
C LEU A 69 -4.67 -13.11 -4.35
N ARG A 70 -4.76 -12.75 -3.07
CA ARG A 70 -5.57 -11.60 -2.65
C ARG A 70 -5.00 -10.30 -3.20
N PRO A 71 -5.85 -9.31 -3.54
CA PRO A 71 -5.39 -8.01 -4.05
C PRO A 71 -4.32 -7.33 -3.18
N GLU A 72 -4.42 -7.46 -1.86
CA GLU A 72 -3.51 -6.85 -0.89
C GLU A 72 -2.12 -7.50 -0.90
N ALA A 73 -2.00 -8.75 -1.36
CA ALA A 73 -0.71 -9.44 -1.45
C ALA A 73 0.24 -8.72 -2.42
N ALA A 74 -0.28 -8.23 -3.56
CA ALA A 74 0.50 -7.45 -4.51
C ALA A 74 0.99 -6.13 -3.93
N LEU A 75 0.19 -5.45 -3.10
CA LEU A 75 0.61 -4.20 -2.46
C LEU A 75 1.75 -4.43 -1.46
N LEU A 76 1.72 -5.54 -0.72
CA LEU A 76 2.82 -5.91 0.19
C LEU A 76 4.09 -6.24 -0.59
N ALA A 77 3.98 -7.06 -1.64
CA ALA A 77 5.10 -7.41 -2.51
C ALA A 77 5.73 -6.17 -3.15
N LEU A 78 4.91 -5.27 -3.73
CA LEU A 78 5.38 -4.04 -4.36
C LEU A 78 6.17 -3.17 -3.38
N ARG A 79 5.69 -2.99 -2.14
CA ARG A 79 6.39 -2.22 -1.11
C ARG A 79 7.76 -2.80 -0.77
N GLN A 80 7.83 -4.12 -0.65
CA GLN A 80 9.07 -4.82 -0.35
C GLN A 80 10.08 -4.69 -1.50
N HIS A 81 9.64 -4.88 -2.75
CA HIS A 81 10.50 -4.77 -3.93
C HIS A 81 11.01 -3.35 -4.18
N LEU A 82 10.21 -2.33 -3.89
CA LEU A 82 10.63 -0.92 -4.00
C LEU A 82 11.45 -0.44 -2.78
N ALA A 83 11.64 -1.28 -1.76
CA ALA A 83 12.35 -0.94 -0.52
C ALA A 83 11.85 0.36 0.16
N VAL A 84 10.55 0.65 0.04
CA VAL A 84 9.92 1.87 0.57
C VAL A 84 9.60 1.74 2.07
N PHE A 85 10.64 1.57 2.89
CA PHE A 85 10.50 1.32 4.34
C PHE A 85 9.84 2.47 5.11
N ALA A 86 10.05 3.72 4.68
CA ALA A 86 9.52 4.90 5.35
C ALA A 86 8.12 5.26 4.83
N ASN A 87 7.08 4.87 5.56
CA ASN A 87 5.72 5.30 5.27
C ASN A 87 5.40 6.62 6.00
N LEU A 88 5.19 7.68 5.22
CA LEU A 88 4.80 8.98 5.72
C LEU A 88 3.27 9.13 5.65
N ARG A 89 2.64 9.39 6.80
CA ARG A 89 1.19 9.63 6.91
C ARG A 89 0.93 10.93 7.66
N PRO A 90 0.82 12.06 6.93
CA PRO A 90 0.37 13.30 7.55
C PRO A 90 -1.09 13.16 8.00
N ALA A 91 -1.36 13.50 9.25
CA ALA A 91 -2.71 13.66 9.79
C ALA A 91 -2.91 15.14 10.12
N ILE A 92 -3.57 15.83 9.20
CA ILE A 92 -3.82 17.27 9.27
C ILE A 92 -5.33 17.48 9.31
N VAL A 93 -5.81 18.31 10.23
CA VAL A 93 -7.19 18.80 10.20
C VAL A 93 -7.23 20.15 9.51
N PHE A 94 -7.98 20.21 8.41
CA PHE A 94 -8.29 21.47 7.77
C PHE A 94 -9.41 22.17 8.57
N PRO A 95 -9.29 23.46 8.91
CA PRO A 95 -10.31 24.18 9.69
C PRO A 95 -11.73 24.05 9.11
N ALA A 96 -11.84 24.11 7.78
CA ALA A 96 -13.12 23.94 7.07
C ALA A 96 -13.77 22.54 7.23
N LEU A 97 -13.00 21.55 7.70
CA LEU A 97 -13.43 20.16 7.89
C LEU A 97 -13.39 19.72 9.36
N ALA A 98 -13.06 20.61 10.31
CA ALA A 98 -12.91 20.25 11.73
C ALA A 98 -14.20 19.62 12.32
N GLY A 99 -15.37 20.08 11.87
CA GLY A 99 -16.67 19.54 12.26
C GLY A 99 -16.98 18.12 11.77
N ALA A 100 -16.17 17.55 10.87
CA ALA A 100 -16.27 16.14 10.47
C ALA A 100 -15.62 15.19 11.47
N SER A 101 -14.79 15.71 12.39
CA SER A 101 -14.18 14.93 13.46
C SER A 101 -15.22 14.56 14.52
N THR A 102 -15.07 13.38 15.12
CA THR A 102 -15.85 12.98 16.30
C THR A 102 -15.28 13.53 17.61
N LEU A 103 -14.07 14.09 17.58
CA LEU A 103 -13.46 14.78 18.70
C LEU A 103 -13.98 16.21 18.79
N LYS A 104 -13.93 16.78 20.00
CA LYS A 104 -14.28 18.19 20.21
C LYS A 104 -13.37 19.08 19.37
N THR A 105 -13.95 20.11 18.77
CA THR A 105 -13.25 21.02 17.85
C THR A 105 -12.02 21.64 18.51
N GLU A 106 -12.14 22.11 19.76
CA GLU A 106 -11.05 22.73 20.52
C GLU A 106 -9.87 21.79 20.82
N VAL A 107 -10.01 20.49 20.57
CA VAL A 107 -8.93 19.48 20.70
C VAL A 107 -8.22 19.24 19.36
N ILE A 108 -8.90 19.46 18.23
CA ILE A 108 -8.48 18.93 16.93
C ILE A 108 -8.25 20.00 15.85
N GLU A 109 -8.73 21.23 16.04
CA GLU A 109 -8.80 22.28 15.01
C GLU A 109 -7.44 22.65 14.38
N ASP A 110 -6.33 22.46 15.11
CA ASP A 110 -4.96 22.72 14.65
C ASP A 110 -4.10 21.45 14.60
N LEU A 111 -4.71 20.27 14.47
CA LEU A 111 -3.95 19.02 14.37
C LEU A 111 -3.07 19.05 13.12
N ASP A 112 -1.76 18.98 13.33
CA ASP A 112 -0.76 18.78 12.29
C ASP A 112 0.33 17.83 12.84
N LEU A 113 0.24 16.56 12.47
CA LEU A 113 1.23 15.57 12.84
C LEU A 113 1.65 14.71 11.65
N MET A 114 2.90 14.25 11.69
CA MET A 114 3.45 13.29 10.75
C MET A 114 3.68 11.96 11.46
N ILE A 115 2.97 10.92 11.02
CA ILE A 115 3.28 9.54 11.44
C ILE A 115 4.32 8.99 10.47
N VAL A 116 5.48 8.64 10.99
CA VAL A 116 6.51 7.88 10.27
C VAL A 116 6.41 6.42 10.72
N ARG A 117 6.05 5.54 9.78
CA ARG A 117 5.86 4.11 10.05
C ARG A 117 6.85 3.29 9.22
N GLU A 118 7.53 2.36 9.87
CA GLU A 118 8.27 1.28 9.20
C GLU A 118 7.29 0.37 8.44
N LEU A 119 7.56 0.12 7.16
CA LEU A 119 6.59 -0.44 6.20
C LEU A 119 6.97 -1.81 5.62
N THR A 120 8.23 -2.22 5.72
CA THR A 120 8.82 -3.36 5.02
C THR A 120 9.38 -4.45 5.94
N GLY A 121 9.32 -4.26 7.26
CA GLY A 121 9.81 -5.21 8.27
C GLY A 121 8.74 -5.66 9.27
N GLY A 122 9.19 -6.08 10.45
CA GLY A 122 8.33 -6.51 11.55
C GLY A 122 7.47 -7.74 11.21
N ILE A 123 6.35 -7.86 11.90
CA ILE A 123 5.44 -9.01 11.85
C ILE A 123 4.83 -9.26 10.46
N TYR A 124 4.86 -8.23 9.60
CA TYR A 124 4.34 -8.31 8.25
C TYR A 124 5.20 -9.19 7.35
N PHE A 125 6.50 -9.27 7.60
CA PHE A 125 7.48 -9.97 6.75
C PHE A 125 8.37 -10.96 7.51
N GLY A 126 8.29 -10.98 8.85
CA GLY A 126 9.08 -11.89 9.68
C GLY A 126 8.71 -13.37 9.52
N GLU A 127 9.77 -14.19 9.50
CA GLU A 127 9.71 -15.65 9.45
C GLU A 127 10.29 -16.26 10.75
N PRO A 128 9.83 -17.45 11.19
CA PRO A 128 8.80 -18.28 10.57
C PRO A 128 7.38 -17.72 10.73
N ARG A 129 6.50 -18.02 9.77
CA ARG A 129 5.06 -17.75 9.85
C ARG A 129 4.22 -18.87 9.24
N GLY A 130 2.95 -18.93 9.62
CA GLY A 130 1.99 -19.84 9.00
C GLY A 130 1.07 -20.51 10.00
N ILE A 131 0.35 -21.52 9.54
CA ILE A 131 -0.49 -22.36 10.39
C ILE A 131 -0.06 -23.81 10.19
N GLU A 132 0.26 -24.50 11.27
CA GLU A 132 0.61 -25.92 11.27
C GLU A 132 -0.40 -26.72 12.09
N THR A 133 -0.52 -28.01 11.76
CA THR A 133 -1.28 -28.99 12.55
C THR A 133 -0.32 -29.75 13.44
N LEU A 134 -0.52 -29.67 14.75
CA LEU A 134 0.28 -30.37 15.75
C LEU A 134 -0.06 -31.87 15.79
N PRO A 135 0.80 -32.72 16.39
CA PRO A 135 0.56 -34.17 16.45
C PRO A 135 -0.75 -34.58 17.14
N ASP A 136 -1.29 -33.73 18.00
CA ASP A 136 -2.57 -33.93 18.70
C ASP A 136 -3.80 -33.40 17.92
N GLY A 137 -3.59 -32.93 16.68
CA GLY A 137 -4.63 -32.38 15.82
C GLY A 137 -4.95 -30.91 16.07
N GLN A 138 -4.32 -30.25 17.06
CA GLN A 138 -4.51 -28.81 17.28
C GLN A 138 -3.86 -28.00 16.15
N ARG A 139 -4.46 -26.85 15.80
CA ARG A 139 -3.85 -25.90 14.86
C ARG A 139 -3.07 -24.84 15.62
N ARG A 140 -1.80 -24.64 15.27
CA ARG A 140 -0.95 -23.57 15.81
C ARG A 140 -0.69 -22.53 14.72
N GLY A 141 -1.05 -21.27 14.98
CA GLY A 141 -0.70 -20.13 14.13
C GLY A 141 0.55 -19.43 14.67
N VAL A 142 1.47 -19.08 13.79
CA VAL A 142 2.71 -18.37 14.13
C VAL A 142 2.89 -17.16 13.21
N ASN A 143 3.27 -16.04 13.79
CA ASN A 143 3.82 -14.88 13.12
C ASN A 143 5.00 -14.36 13.94
N THR A 144 6.03 -13.85 13.29
CA THR A 144 7.27 -13.45 13.96
C THR A 144 7.48 -11.94 13.83
N GLN A 145 7.46 -11.22 14.96
CA GLN A 145 7.88 -9.82 15.01
C GLN A 145 9.41 -9.77 15.14
N VAL A 146 10.10 -9.26 14.12
CA VAL A 146 11.57 -9.23 14.06
C VAL A 146 12.05 -7.94 13.40
N TYR A 147 13.17 -7.42 13.92
CA TYR A 147 13.88 -6.25 13.41
C TYR A 147 15.39 -6.40 13.64
N THR A 148 16.18 -5.73 12.81
CA THR A 148 17.64 -5.58 12.92
C THR A 148 18.01 -4.15 13.27
N THR A 149 19.23 -3.92 13.76
CA THR A 149 19.70 -2.57 14.13
C THR A 149 19.80 -1.60 12.94
N SER A 150 19.92 -2.12 11.72
CA SER A 150 20.03 -1.31 10.49
C SER A 150 18.69 -0.88 9.91
N GLU A 151 17.59 -1.48 10.37
CA GLU A 151 16.22 -1.11 10.02
C GLU A 151 15.69 -0.01 10.95
#